data_AF-A0A6J3HGE7-F1
#
_entry.id   AF-A0A6J3HGE7-F1
#
_cell.length_a   1.000
_cell.length_b   1.000
_cell.length_c   1.000
_cell.angle_alpha   90.00
_cell.angle_beta   90.00
_cell.angle_gamma   90.00
#
_symmetry.space_group_name_H-M   'P 1'
#
loop_
_entity.id
_entity.type
_entity.pdbx_description
1 polymer ?
#
loop_
_entity_poly.entity_id
_entity_poly.type
_entity_poly.pdbx_seq_one_letter_code
_entity_poly.pdbx_strand_id
1 'polypeptide(L)'
;MMPEDKIILLKFASLDTEKQVGCDHDYVSLQSSNGVLISKVYGNIVPSPLLTETNKAAVTFVSDTEDSGNGFELTFTAVQNSDAGECFRYLLPCHFPLMWG
;
A
#
# COMPACT_ATOMS: atom_id res chain seq x y z
N MET A 1 -7.67 10.07 7.08
CA MET A 1 -9.12 10.02 6.78
C MET A 1 -9.41 10.97 5.64
N MET A 2 -10.25 10.57 4.70
CA MET A 2 -10.67 11.31 3.51
C MET A 2 -12.20 11.51 3.50
N PRO A 3 -12.77 12.34 2.60
CA PRO A 3 -14.22 12.42 2.39
C PRO A 3 -14.86 11.05 2.08
N GLU A 4 -16.13 10.89 2.42
CA GLU A 4 -16.82 9.57 2.37
C GLU A 4 -16.98 9.00 0.96
N ASP A 5 -16.96 9.84 -0.08
CA ASP A 5 -17.05 9.44 -1.48
C ASP A 5 -15.67 9.06 -2.08
N LYS A 6 -14.60 9.15 -1.27
CA LYS A 6 -13.22 8.90 -1.67
C LYS A 6 -12.64 7.65 -1.02
N ILE A 7 -11.69 7.05 -1.71
CA ILE A 7 -10.79 6.03 -1.17
C ILE A 7 -9.34 6.55 -1.25
N ILE A 8 -8.42 5.88 -0.57
CA ILE A 8 -7.04 6.32 -0.42
C ILE A 8 -6.14 5.47 -1.33
N LEU A 9 -5.45 6.13 -2.26
CA LEU A 9 -4.35 5.54 -3.02
C LEU A 9 -3.04 5.89 -2.32
N LEU A 10 -2.32 4.88 -1.84
CA LEU A 10 -1.00 5.01 -1.25
C LEU A 10 0.09 4.61 -2.25
N LYS A 11 1.17 5.39 -2.29
CA LYS A 11 2.37 5.11 -3.08
C LYS A 11 3.61 5.32 -2.24
N PHE A 12 4.46 4.31 -2.19
CA PHE A 12 5.79 4.45 -1.62
C PHE A 12 6.70 5.14 -2.64
N ALA A 13 7.34 6.23 -2.24
CA ALA A 13 8.40 6.88 -3.01
C ALA A 13 9.76 6.23 -2.70
N SER A 14 9.95 5.80 -1.46
CA SER A 14 11.10 5.02 -1.01
C SER A 14 10.69 4.03 0.08
N LEU A 15 11.40 2.92 0.15
CA LEU A 15 11.30 1.93 1.21
C LEU A 15 12.71 1.36 1.41
N ASP A 16 13.18 1.41 2.64
CA ASP A 16 14.44 0.83 3.08
C ASP A 16 14.35 0.48 4.56
N THR A 17 13.92 -0.73 4.83
CA THR A 17 13.86 -1.33 6.17
C THR A 17 14.67 -2.62 6.21
N GLU A 18 14.86 -3.19 7.39
CA GLU A 18 15.53 -4.48 7.54
C GLU A 18 14.99 -5.52 6.55
N LYS A 19 15.91 -6.22 5.88
CA LYS A 19 15.60 -7.35 5.00
C LYS A 19 15.74 -8.65 5.77
N GLN A 20 14.62 -9.30 6.04
CA GLN A 20 14.64 -10.61 6.67
C GLN A 20 13.58 -11.55 6.12
N VAL A 21 13.82 -12.84 6.31
CA VAL A 21 12.89 -13.91 5.95
C VAL A 21 11.87 -14.05 7.08
N GLY A 22 10.64 -13.58 6.88
CA GLY A 22 9.56 -13.70 7.87
C GLY A 22 8.80 -12.40 8.15
N CYS A 23 9.47 -11.24 7.95
CA CYS A 23 8.87 -9.89 8.10
C CYS A 23 8.45 -9.57 9.55
N ASP A 24 9.16 -10.03 10.58
CA ASP A 24 8.69 -9.92 11.97
C ASP A 24 9.31 -8.77 12.80
N HIS A 25 10.29 -8.06 12.25
CA HIS A 25 11.00 -6.94 12.87
C HIS A 25 10.55 -5.62 12.20
N ASP A 26 11.37 -5.04 11.32
CA ASP A 26 11.04 -3.79 10.63
C ASP A 26 10.03 -3.98 9.49
N TYR A 27 8.86 -3.37 9.64
CA TYR A 27 7.88 -3.30 8.56
C TYR A 27 6.93 -2.11 8.68
N VAL A 28 6.37 -1.75 7.53
CA VAL A 28 5.23 -0.84 7.44
C VAL A 28 3.98 -1.67 7.14
N SER A 29 2.95 -1.53 7.96
CA SER A 29 1.65 -2.15 7.72
C SER A 29 0.59 -1.10 7.39
N LEU A 30 -0.27 -1.45 6.44
CA LEU A 30 -1.44 -0.67 6.05
C LEU A 30 -2.69 -1.45 6.45
N GLN A 31 -3.53 -0.84 7.28
CA GLN A 31 -4.78 -1.44 7.76
C GLN A 31 -5.96 -0.52 7.40
N SER A 32 -7.06 -1.08 6.92
CA SER A 32 -8.31 -0.33 6.75
C SER A 32 -8.99 -0.06 8.08
N SER A 33 -9.92 0.89 8.12
CA SER A 33 -10.64 1.24 9.36
C SER A 33 -11.51 0.14 9.95
N ASN A 34 -11.79 -0.93 9.21
CA ASN A 34 -12.50 -2.13 9.69
C ASN A 34 -11.55 -3.15 10.34
N GLY A 35 -10.25 -2.85 10.45
CA GLY A 35 -9.25 -3.75 11.03
C GLY A 35 -8.65 -4.76 10.05
N VAL A 36 -9.01 -4.73 8.77
CA VAL A 36 -8.44 -5.63 7.76
C VAL A 36 -7.05 -5.16 7.36
N LEU A 37 -6.07 -6.07 7.41
CA LEU A 37 -4.71 -5.81 6.93
C LEU A 37 -4.72 -5.79 5.40
N ILE A 38 -4.37 -4.65 4.81
CA ILE A 38 -4.29 -4.46 3.36
C ILE A 38 -2.93 -4.94 2.85
N SER A 39 -1.86 -4.54 3.54
CA SER A 39 -0.49 -4.92 3.15
C SER A 39 0.47 -4.80 4.32
N LYS A 40 1.54 -5.59 4.27
CA LYS A 40 2.70 -5.54 5.17
C LYS A 40 3.94 -5.53 4.27
N VAL A 41 4.74 -4.46 4.34
CA VAL A 41 5.87 -4.22 3.44
C VAL A 41 7.16 -4.00 4.24
N TYR A 42 8.26 -4.52 3.71
CA TYR A 42 9.57 -4.56 4.37
C TYR A 42 10.68 -4.67 3.32
N GLY A 43 11.93 -4.51 3.75
CA GLY A 43 13.10 -4.55 2.89
C GLY A 43 13.25 -3.27 2.08
N ASN A 44 13.72 -3.39 0.84
CA ASN A 44 14.02 -2.23 -0.01
C ASN A 44 13.33 -2.26 -1.38
N ILE A 45 12.32 -3.11 -1.54
CA ILE A 45 11.57 -3.22 -2.78
C ILE A 45 10.30 -2.39 -2.63
N VAL A 46 10.22 -1.30 -3.40
CA VAL A 46 9.03 -0.44 -3.43
C VAL A 46 7.85 -1.25 -4.01
N PRO A 47 6.74 -1.41 -3.26
CA PRO A 47 5.58 -2.15 -3.73
C PRO A 47 4.81 -1.37 -4.80
N SER A 48 3.95 -2.08 -5.54
CA SER A 48 2.93 -1.43 -6.37
C SER A 48 2.03 -0.53 -5.53
N PRO A 49 1.42 0.52 -6.12
CA PRO A 49 0.46 1.37 -5.44
C PRO A 49 -0.65 0.56 -4.74
N LEU A 50 -0.97 0.94 -3.50
CA LEU A 50 -1.95 0.27 -2.67
C LEU A 50 -3.23 1.11 -2.61
N LEU A 51 -4.38 0.48 -2.82
CA LEU A 51 -5.67 1.15 -2.77
C LEU A 51 -6.47 0.63 -1.57
N THR A 52 -7.07 1.54 -0.80
CA THR A 52 -7.91 1.16 0.34
C THR A 52 -9.35 0.90 -0.08
N GLU A 53 -10.05 0.06 0.69
CA GLU A 53 -11.49 -0.19 0.48
C GLU A 53 -12.39 0.90 1.06
N THR A 54 -11.82 1.77 1.92
CA THR A 54 -12.56 2.81 2.65
C THR A 54 -11.82 4.14 2.60
N ASN A 55 -12.48 5.21 3.01
CA ASN A 55 -11.89 6.55 3.15
C ASN A 55 -10.94 6.69 4.36
N LYS A 56 -10.64 5.59 5.07
CA LYS A 56 -9.83 5.58 6.29
C LYS A 56 -8.86 4.40 6.27
N ALA A 57 -7.61 4.70 6.58
CA ALA A 57 -6.59 3.69 6.81
C ALA A 57 -5.63 4.15 7.89
N ALA A 58 -5.01 3.17 8.55
CA ALA A 58 -3.91 3.35 9.47
C ALA A 58 -2.63 2.84 8.81
N VAL A 59 -1.57 3.64 8.93
CA VAL A 59 -0.20 3.22 8.60
C VAL A 59 0.53 3.06 9.91
N THR A 60 1.08 1.87 10.15
CA THR A 60 1.85 1.56 11.35
C THR A 60 3.24 1.13 10.94
N PHE A 61 4.25 1.79 11.48
CA PHE A 61 5.64 1.36 11.38
C PHE A 61 6.04 0.64 12.67
N VAL A 62 6.59 -0.56 12.52
CA VAL A 62 7.16 -1.37 13.60
C VAL A 62 8.64 -1.55 13.30
N SER A 63 9.47 -1.43 14.32
CA SER A 63 10.92 -1.59 14.22
C SER A 63 11.52 -2.02 15.55
N ASP A 64 12.65 -2.70 15.51
CA ASP A 64 13.43 -3.08 16.69
C ASP A 64 14.74 -2.27 16.80
N THR A 65 15.78 -2.82 17.44
CA THR A 65 17.06 -2.13 17.67
C THR A 65 18.20 -2.63 16.78
N GLU A 66 17.93 -3.57 15.88
CA GLU A 66 18.93 -4.24 15.04
C GLU A 66 18.71 -3.88 13.55
N ASP A 67 19.75 -4.03 12.72
CA ASP A 67 19.71 -3.91 11.25
C ASP A 67 18.81 -2.82 10.63
N SER A 68 18.99 -1.57 11.09
CA SER A 68 18.21 -0.41 10.63
C SER A 68 18.42 -0.06 9.14
N GLY A 69 17.34 0.36 8.47
CA GLY A 69 17.39 0.98 7.14
C GLY A 69 17.15 2.51 7.15
N ASN A 70 17.14 3.13 5.96
CA ASN A 70 16.88 4.57 5.82
C ASN A 70 15.40 4.98 6.06
N GLY A 71 14.50 4.03 6.27
CA GLY A 71 13.08 4.26 6.54
C GLY A 71 12.22 4.22 5.27
N PHE A 72 11.13 4.99 5.25
CA PHE A 72 10.21 5.01 4.12
C PHE A 72 9.65 6.40 3.87
N GLU A 73 9.29 6.65 2.62
CA GLU A 73 8.52 7.80 2.20
C GLU A 73 7.28 7.32 1.47
N LEU A 74 6.11 7.82 1.86
CA LEU A 74 4.86 7.51 1.19
C LEU A 74 4.04 8.76 0.94
N THR A 75 3.24 8.69 -0.11
CA THR A 75 2.23 9.67 -0.45
C THR A 75 0.85 9.01 -0.42
N PHE A 76 -0.16 9.79 -0.06
CA PHE A 76 -1.55 9.36 -0.08
C PHE A 76 -2.40 10.36 -0.86
N THR A 77 -3.29 9.86 -1.72
CA THR A 77 -4.17 10.68 -2.54
C THR A 77 -5.61 10.20 -2.43
N ALA A 78 -6.55 11.15 -2.37
CA ALA A 78 -7.97 10.85 -2.44
C ALA A 78 -8.39 10.55 -3.89
N VAL A 79 -8.97 9.37 -4.12
CA VAL A 79 -9.47 8.91 -5.42
C VAL A 79 -10.98 8.71 -5.32
N GLN A 80 -11.74 9.06 -6.35
CA GLN A 80 -13.17 8.79 -6.37
C GLN A 80 -13.40 7.28 -6.36
N ASN A 81 -14.30 6.80 -5.51
CA ASN A 81 -14.58 5.36 -5.43
C ASN A 81 -15.12 4.79 -6.76
N SER A 82 -15.84 5.59 -7.55
CA SER A 82 -16.31 5.21 -8.90
C SER A 82 -15.21 5.15 -9.96
N ASP A 83 -14.16 5.96 -9.80
CA ASP A 83 -13.08 6.10 -10.79
C ASP A 83 -11.96 5.09 -10.53
N ALA A 84 -11.96 4.48 -9.34
CA ALA A 84 -11.25 3.24 -9.07
C ALA A 84 -11.96 2.08 -9.78
N GLY A 85 -11.92 2.09 -11.11
CA GLY A 85 -12.48 1.04 -11.94
C GLY A 85 -11.93 -0.34 -11.54
N GLU A 86 -12.57 -1.41 -12.02
CA GLU A 86 -12.26 -2.78 -11.60
C GLU A 86 -10.78 -3.19 -11.78
N CYS A 87 -10.02 -2.51 -12.67
CA CYS A 87 -8.58 -2.73 -12.86
C CYS A 87 -7.70 -2.29 -11.66
N PHE A 88 -8.20 -1.43 -10.76
CA PHE A 88 -7.48 -1.01 -9.55
C PHE A 88 -7.85 -1.83 -8.31
N ARG A 89 -9.02 -2.47 -8.30
CA ARG A 89 -9.53 -3.22 -7.14
C ARG A 89 -8.97 -4.64 -7.06
N TYR A 90 -8.54 -5.19 -8.19
CA TYR A 90 -7.81 -6.44 -8.28
C TYR A 90 -6.44 -6.11 -8.85
N LEU A 91 -5.38 -6.24 -8.06
CA LEU A 91 -3.98 -6.17 -8.52
C LEU A 91 -3.63 -7.34 -9.47
N LEU A 92 -4.46 -7.58 -10.48
CA LEU A 92 -4.10 -8.30 -11.68
C LEU A 92 -3.45 -7.27 -12.61
N PRO A 93 -2.34 -7.62 -13.29
CA PRO A 93 -1.79 -6.73 -14.31
C PRO A 93 -2.92 -6.40 -15.28
N CYS A 94 -3.19 -5.11 -15.52
CA CYS A 94 -4.15 -4.69 -16.53
C CYS A 94 -3.71 -5.33 -17.87
N HIS A 95 -4.28 -6.49 -18.20
CA HIS A 95 -4.17 -7.06 -19.52
C HIS A 95 -4.96 -6.10 -20.40
N PHE A 96 -4.23 -5.40 -21.26
CA PHE A 96 -4.80 -4.69 -22.38
C PHE A 96 -5.89 -5.56 -23.02
N PRO A 97 -7.09 -5.03 -23.33
CA PRO A 97 -7.91 -5.70 -24.31
C PRO A 97 -7.10 -5.66 -25.60
N LEU A 98 -6.54 -6.81 -26.00
CA LEU A 98 -6.13 -7.03 -27.37
C LEU A 98 -7.40 -6.94 -28.22
N MET A 99 -7.71 -5.72 -28.65
CA MET A 99 -8.63 -5.44 -29.73
C MET A 99 -7.96 -5.94 -31.01
N TRP A 100 -8.36 -7.15 -31.42
CA TRP A 100 -8.34 -7.75 -32.76
C TRP A 100 -7.11 -7.59 -33.68
N GLY A 101 -6.57 -8.75 -34.03
CA GLY A 101 -5.91 -9.08 -35.29
C GLY A 101 -6.01 -10.58 -35.50
#